data_AF-A0A3L9Y6Y9-F1
#
_entry.id   AF-A0A3L9Y6Y9-F1
#
_cell.length_a   1.000
_cell.length_b   1.000
_cell.length_c   1.000
_cell.angle_alpha   90.00
_cell.angle_beta   90.00
_cell.angle_gamma   90.00
#
_symmetry.space_group_name_H-M   'P 1'
#
loop_
_entity.id
_entity.type
_entity.pdbx_description
1 polymer ?
#
loop_
_entity_poly.entity_id
_entity_poly.type
_entity_poly.pdbx_seq_one_letter_code
_entity_poly.pdbx_strand_id
1 'polypeptide(L)'
;MTPIAAIEAIATILWVYAGAGLLEWLLRAARAERRQHIPMVTELLANLVPVMIALVVVVMAGAVVGLPSVVVIIALLFPAGLAFGLHQSLNDMRDANWRFETVKLLVVLAVAAVTIWRRQFS
;
A
#
# COMPACT_ATOMS: atom_id res chain seq x y z
N MET A 1 14.55 12.76 16.61
CA MET A 1 13.32 12.02 16.26
C MET A 1 13.27 10.75 17.08
N THR A 2 12.14 10.42 17.71
CA THR A 2 11.99 9.14 18.42
C THR A 2 11.84 8.01 17.40
N PRO A 3 12.23 6.76 17.74
CA PRO A 3 12.09 5.60 16.84
C PRO A 3 10.63 5.41 16.36
N ILE A 4 9.68 5.70 17.25
CA ILE A 4 8.24 5.62 17.00
C ILE A 4 7.81 6.64 15.94
N ALA A 5 8.31 7.89 16.01
CA ALA A 5 7.98 8.92 15.02
C ALA A 5 8.48 8.56 13.60
N ALA A 6 9.61 7.85 13.50
CA ALA A 6 10.11 7.36 12.21
C ALA A 6 9.21 6.25 11.63
N ILE A 7 8.77 5.32 12.48
CA ILE A 7 7.84 4.24 12.11
C ILE A 7 6.51 4.83 11.61
N GLU A 8 5.97 5.80 12.34
CA GLU A 8 4.73 6.48 11.95
C GLU A 8 4.85 7.23 10.63
N ALA A 9 5.99 7.90 10.39
CA ALA A 9 6.26 8.57 9.12
C ALA A 9 6.28 7.57 7.95
N ILE A 10 7.00 6.46 8.10
CA ILE A 10 7.08 5.40 7.08
C ILE A 10 5.69 4.79 6.84
N ALA A 11 4.96 4.44 7.91
CA ALA A 11 3.60 3.91 7.80
C ALA A 11 2.68 4.88 7.05
N THR A 12 2.78 6.18 7.34
CA THR A 12 1.99 7.21 6.66
C THR A 12 2.30 7.26 5.16
N ILE A 13 3.57 7.22 4.77
CA ILE A 13 3.98 7.17 3.36
C ILE A 13 3.38 5.94 2.67
N LEU A 14 3.49 4.77 3.29
CA LEU A 14 2.96 3.51 2.75
C LEU A 14 1.44 3.56 2.57
N TRP A 15 0.72 4.13 3.54
CA TRP A 15 -0.74 4.29 3.46
C TRP A 15 -1.15 5.23 2.34
N VAL A 16 -0.46 6.36 2.18
CA VAL A 16 -0.72 7.31 1.09
C VAL A 16 -0.45 6.65 -0.26
N TYR A 17 0.63 5.88 -0.37
CA TYR A 17 0.96 5.17 -1.60
C TYR A 17 -0.08 4.08 -1.93
N ALA A 18 -0.46 3.27 -0.95
CA ALA A 18 -1.51 2.25 -1.11
C ALA A 18 -2.85 2.88 -1.50
N GLY A 19 -3.24 3.98 -0.84
CA GLY A 19 -4.47 4.72 -1.18
C GLY A 19 -4.45 5.29 -2.59
N ALA A 20 -3.32 5.87 -3.02
CA ALA A 20 -3.16 6.34 -4.40
C ALA A 20 -3.22 5.20 -5.42
N GLY A 21 -2.62 4.05 -5.11
CA GLY A 21 -2.72 2.84 -5.92
C GLY A 21 -4.16 2.32 -6.03
N LEU A 22 -4.89 2.30 -4.92
CA LEU A 22 -6.29 1.86 -4.90
C LEU A 22 -7.18 2.79 -5.71
N LEU A 23 -6.99 4.10 -5.57
CA LEU A 23 -7.72 5.10 -6.33
C LEU A 23 -7.47 4.94 -7.84
N GLU A 24 -6.21 4.76 -8.24
CA GLU A 24 -5.86 4.52 -9.63
C GLU A 24 -6.50 3.24 -10.17
N TRP A 25 -6.46 2.16 -9.39
CA TRP A 25 -7.09 0.90 -9.74
C TRP A 25 -8.61 1.05 -9.90
N LEU A 26 -9.27 1.73 -8.98
CA LEU A 26 -10.71 2.02 -9.04
C LEU A 26 -11.07 2.87 -10.27
N LEU A 27 -10.27 3.89 -10.58
CA LEU A 27 -10.48 4.74 -11.75
C LEU A 27 -10.32 3.99 -13.07
N ARG A 28 -9.47 2.96 -13.12
CA ARG A 28 -9.35 2.06 -14.27
C ARG A 28 -10.51 1.07 -14.31
N ALA A 29 -10.90 0.51 -13.17
CA ALA A 29 -12.01 -0.43 -13.07
C ALA A 29 -13.32 0.21 -13.52
N ALA A 30 -13.56 1.45 -13.09
CA ALA A 30 -14.74 2.23 -13.49
C ALA A 30 -14.78 2.57 -14.99
N ARG A 31 -13.61 2.62 -15.65
CA ARG A 31 -13.48 2.90 -17.09
C ARG A 31 -13.44 1.63 -17.95
N ALA A 32 -13.22 0.46 -17.34
CA ALA A 32 -13.18 -0.82 -18.04
C ALA A 32 -14.59 -1.25 -18.50
N GLU A 33 -14.66 -2.05 -19.55
CA GLU A 33 -15.94 -2.61 -19.98
C GLU A 33 -16.50 -3.59 -18.93
N ARG A 34 -17.82 -3.72 -18.86
CA ARG A 34 -18.53 -4.55 -17.85
C ARG A 34 -18.06 -6.01 -17.82
N ARG A 35 -17.55 -6.53 -18.94
CA ARG A 35 -17.01 -7.89 -19.06
C ARG A 35 -15.58 -8.06 -18.50
N GLN A 36 -14.84 -6.96 -18.31
CA GLN A 36 -13.46 -6.98 -17.83
C GLN A 36 -13.34 -6.78 -16.30
N HIS A 37 -14.44 -6.50 -15.60
CA HIS A 37 -14.41 -6.26 -14.15
C HIS A 37 -14.04 -7.52 -13.35
N ILE A 38 -14.59 -8.68 -13.72
CA ILE A 38 -14.31 -9.95 -13.05
C ILE A 38 -12.82 -10.32 -13.14
N PRO A 39 -12.19 -10.39 -14.34
CA PRO A 39 -10.77 -10.71 -14.44
C PRO A 39 -9.89 -9.70 -13.68
N MET A 40 -10.25 -8.42 -13.73
CA MET A 40 -9.52 -7.35 -13.05
C MET A 40 -9.55 -7.48 -11.51
N VAL A 41 -10.69 -7.88 -10.94
CA VAL A 41 -10.82 -8.15 -9.50
C VAL A 41 -10.09 -9.44 -9.13
N THR A 42 -10.19 -10.49 -9.93
CA THR A 42 -9.52 -11.76 -9.64
C THR A 42 -8.00 -11.63 -9.65
N GLU A 43 -7.44 -10.82 -10.55
CA GLU A 43 -6.01 -10.54 -10.61
C GLU A 43 -5.54 -9.72 -9.39
N LEU A 44 -6.33 -8.72 -8.98
CA LEU A 44 -6.08 -8.00 -7.73
C LEU A 44 -6.06 -8.95 -6.53
N LEU A 45 -7.04 -9.86 -6.44
CA LEU A 45 -7.11 -10.86 -5.37
C LEU A 45 -5.94 -11.85 -5.45
N ALA A 46 -5.54 -12.27 -6.65
CA ALA A 46 -4.40 -13.17 -6.85
C ALA A 46 -3.09 -12.55 -6.34
N ASN A 47 -2.93 -11.23 -6.44
CA ASN A 47 -1.77 -10.50 -5.92
C ASN A 47 -1.89 -10.18 -4.42
N LEU A 48 -3.10 -9.93 -3.90
CA LEU A 48 -3.33 -9.60 -2.49
C LEU A 48 -3.33 -10.81 -1.55
N VAL A 49 -3.84 -11.97 -1.98
CA VAL A 49 -3.95 -13.16 -1.14
C VAL A 49 -2.57 -13.65 -0.64
N PRO A 50 -1.54 -13.79 -1.49
CA PRO A 50 -0.20 -14.19 -1.04
C PRO A 50 0.39 -13.22 -0.02
N VAL A 51 0.18 -11.92 -0.23
CA VAL A 51 0.62 -10.86 0.68
C VAL A 51 -0.08 -10.98 2.04
N MET A 52 -1.39 -11.22 2.04
CA MET A 52 -2.15 -11.42 3.28
C MET A 52 -1.68 -12.67 4.04
N ILE A 53 -1.41 -13.77 3.33
CA ILE A 53 -0.86 -14.99 3.93
C ILE A 53 0.51 -14.68 4.55
N ALA A 54 1.41 -14.00 3.84
CA ALA A 54 2.72 -13.62 4.34
C ALA A 54 2.60 -12.74 5.61
N LEU A 55 1.67 -11.78 5.61
CA LEU A 55 1.41 -10.93 6.77
C LEU A 55 0.94 -11.74 7.99
N VAL A 56 0.01 -12.68 7.80
CA VAL A 56 -0.46 -13.58 8.86
C VAL A 56 0.70 -14.42 9.40
N VAL A 57 1.52 -15.01 8.53
CA VAL A 57 2.69 -15.81 8.93
C VAL A 57 3.68 -14.98 9.74
N VAL A 58 3.98 -13.76 9.30
CA VAL A 58 4.92 -12.87 10.01
C VAL A 58 4.37 -12.46 11.38
N VAL A 59 3.08 -12.14 11.46
CA VAL A 59 2.42 -11.80 12.73
C VAL A 59 2.44 -12.99 13.69
N MET A 60 2.11 -14.19 13.20
CA MET A 60 2.13 -15.41 14.01
C MET A 60 3.55 -15.73 14.51
N ALA A 61 4.55 -15.64 13.64
CA ALA A 61 5.95 -15.82 14.02
C ALA A 61 6.39 -14.79 15.07
N GLY A 62 6.02 -13.52 14.88
CA GLY A 62 6.32 -12.45 15.83
C GLY A 62 5.66 -12.65 17.20
N ALA A 63 4.42 -13.15 17.21
CA ALA A 63 3.72 -13.51 18.44
C ALA A 63 4.42 -14.67 19.18
N VAL A 64 4.90 -15.69 18.45
CA VAL A 64 5.62 -16.83 19.03
C VAL A 64 6.98 -16.42 19.62
N VAL A 65 7.70 -15.51 18.97
CA VAL A 65 9.01 -15.00 19.43
C VAL A 65 8.85 -13.98 20.58
N GLY A 66 7.62 -13.58 20.92
CA GLY A 66 7.36 -12.62 21.99
C GLY A 66 7.69 -11.17 21.61
N LEU A 67 7.59 -10.82 20.32
CA LEU A 67 7.80 -9.45 19.88
C LEU A 67 6.75 -8.53 20.52
N PRO A 68 7.16 -7.53 21.32
CA PRO A 68 6.26 -6.75 22.17
C PRO A 68 5.32 -5.82 21.40
N SER A 69 5.47 -5.66 20.09
CA SER A 69 4.69 -4.71 19.29
C SER A 69 4.20 -5.27 17.95
N VAL A 70 3.41 -6.33 18.01
CA VAL A 70 2.65 -6.84 16.85
C VAL A 70 1.89 -5.71 16.13
N VAL A 71 1.38 -4.73 16.88
CA VAL A 71 0.72 -3.53 16.35
C VAL A 71 1.61 -2.73 15.40
N VAL A 72 2.89 -2.52 15.77
CA VAL A 72 3.86 -1.78 14.96
C VAL A 72 4.17 -2.53 13.67
N ILE A 73 4.32 -3.85 13.77
CA ILE A 73 4.58 -4.73 12.62
C ILE A 73 3.42 -4.65 11.64
N ILE A 74 2.17 -4.77 12.11
CA ILE A 74 0.98 -4.67 11.27
C ILE A 74 0.85 -3.28 10.65
N ALA A 75 1.13 -2.22 11.42
CA ALA A 75 1.03 -0.84 10.95
C ALA A 75 1.94 -0.54 9.75
N LEU A 76 3.07 -1.24 9.62
CA LEU A 76 3.99 -1.14 8.47
C LEU A 76 3.66 -2.16 7.38
N LEU A 77 3.52 -3.44 7.74
CA LEU A 77 3.37 -4.52 6.76
C LEU A 77 2.03 -4.48 6.04
N PHE A 78 0.96 -4.05 6.69
CA PHE A 78 -0.36 -4.01 6.08
C PHE A 78 -0.42 -3.01 4.91
N PRO A 79 -0.09 -1.71 5.08
CA PRO A 79 -0.09 -0.79 3.96
C PRO A 79 1.00 -1.12 2.93
N ALA A 80 2.16 -1.66 3.34
CA ALA A 80 3.19 -2.11 2.40
C ALA A 80 2.68 -3.27 1.51
N GLY A 81 1.96 -4.21 2.12
CA GLY A 81 1.36 -5.32 1.41
C GLY A 81 0.28 -4.87 0.42
N LEU A 82 -0.62 -4.00 0.86
CA LEU A 82 -1.64 -3.39 -0.01
C LEU A 82 -1.00 -2.64 -1.17
N ALA A 83 0.00 -1.81 -0.89
CA ALA A 83 0.78 -1.09 -1.88
C ALA A 83 1.39 -2.02 -2.93
N PHE A 84 2.00 -3.12 -2.48
CA PHE A 84 2.64 -4.10 -3.35
C PHE A 84 1.62 -4.82 -4.25
N GLY A 85 0.54 -5.36 -3.68
CA GLY A 85 -0.49 -6.08 -4.43
C GLY A 85 -1.21 -5.19 -5.46
N LEU A 86 -1.49 -3.94 -5.08
CA LEU A 86 -2.05 -2.94 -5.99
C LEU A 86 -1.06 -2.55 -7.09
N HIS A 87 0.22 -2.41 -6.76
CA HIS A 87 1.24 -2.07 -7.75
C HIS A 87 1.42 -3.18 -8.77
N GLN A 88 1.49 -4.46 -8.35
CA GLN A 88 1.53 -5.59 -9.28
C GLN A 88 0.29 -5.65 -10.18
N SER A 89 -0.90 -5.60 -9.58
CA SER A 89 -2.16 -5.60 -10.33
C SER A 89 -2.24 -4.45 -11.34
N LEU A 90 -1.78 -3.26 -10.97
CA LEU A 90 -1.74 -2.11 -11.89
C LEU A 90 -0.68 -2.24 -12.98
N ASN A 91 0.42 -2.94 -12.72
CA ASN A 91 1.52 -3.15 -13.66
C ASN A 91 1.12 -4.14 -14.75
N ASP A 92 0.40 -5.21 -14.39
CA ASP A 92 -0.14 -6.18 -15.36
C ASP A 92 -1.18 -5.54 -16.31
N MET A 93 -1.83 -4.47 -15.87
CA MET A 93 -2.83 -3.73 -16.64
C MET A 93 -2.27 -2.59 -17.51
N ARG A 94 -0.94 -2.35 -17.54
CA ARG A 94 -0.38 -1.11 -18.10
C ARG A 94 0.72 -1.33 -19.14
N ASP A 95 0.68 -0.54 -20.20
CA ASP A 95 1.88 -0.17 -20.95
C ASP A 95 2.71 0.80 -20.08
N ALA A 96 3.95 0.43 -19.75
CA ALA A 96 4.78 1.16 -18.80
C ALA A 96 5.02 2.64 -19.21
N ASN A 97 4.37 3.58 -18.51
CA ASN A 97 4.49 5.01 -18.76
C ASN A 97 5.16 5.72 -17.57
N TRP A 98 6.50 5.76 -17.60
CA TRP A 98 7.37 6.26 -16.52
C TRP A 98 7.04 7.68 -16.00
N ARG A 99 6.50 8.54 -16.86
CA ARG A 99 6.06 9.90 -16.49
C ARG A 99 4.93 9.88 -15.46
N PHE A 100 3.98 8.97 -15.62
CA PHE A 100 2.84 8.87 -14.71
C PHE A 100 3.27 8.35 -13.33
N GLU A 101 4.20 7.40 -13.28
CA GLU A 101 4.75 6.94 -11.99
C GLU A 101 5.52 8.01 -11.25
N THR A 102 6.33 8.79 -11.96
CA THR A 102 7.09 9.87 -11.34
C THR A 102 6.15 10.90 -10.71
N VAL A 103 5.09 11.29 -11.42
CA VAL A 103 4.06 12.21 -10.90
C VAL A 103 3.32 11.60 -9.71
N LYS A 104 2.92 10.32 -9.79
CA LYS A 104 2.26 9.62 -8.69
C LYS A 104 3.14 9.59 -7.43
N LEU A 105 4.42 9.27 -7.58
CA LEU A 105 5.38 9.25 -6.47
C LEU A 105 5.55 10.65 -5.86
N LEU A 106 5.65 11.70 -6.69
CA LEU A 106 5.73 13.08 -6.21
C LEU A 106 4.47 13.50 -5.44
N VAL A 107 3.27 13.13 -5.92
CA VAL A 107 2.02 13.40 -5.19
C VAL A 107 1.98 12.63 -3.87
N VAL A 108 2.36 11.36 -3.86
CA VAL A 108 2.41 10.55 -2.64
C VAL A 108 3.37 11.16 -1.63
N LEU A 109 4.57 11.57 -2.06
CA LEU A 109 5.55 12.23 -1.21
C LEU A 109 5.03 13.56 -0.66
N ALA A 110 4.41 14.39 -1.51
CA ALA A 110 3.84 15.66 -1.08
C ALA A 110 2.72 15.49 -0.04
N VAL A 111 1.78 14.58 -0.29
CA VAL A 111 0.67 14.29 0.63
C VAL A 111 1.21 13.68 1.93
N ALA A 112 2.15 12.74 1.85
CA ALA A 112 2.76 12.16 3.04
C ALA A 112 3.51 13.21 3.87
N ALA A 113 4.28 14.10 3.24
CA ALA A 113 5.01 15.18 3.91
C ALA A 113 4.06 16.13 4.64
N VAL A 114 2.95 16.54 4.00
CA VAL A 114 1.92 17.37 4.63
C VAL A 114 1.25 16.65 5.81
N THR A 115 0.96 15.36 5.66
CA THR A 115 0.30 14.57 6.71
C THR A 115 1.21 14.37 7.92
N ILE A 116 2.50 14.11 7.69
CA ILE A 116 3.52 14.01 8.74
C ILE A 116 3.69 15.36 9.43
N TRP A 117 3.80 16.44 8.68
CA TRP A 117 3.92 17.80 9.24
C TRP A 117 2.73 18.13 10.13
N ARG A 118 1.50 17.85 9.67
CA ARG A 118 0.29 18.09 10.45
C ARG A 118 0.25 17.25 11.74
N ARG A 119 0.68 15.99 11.71
CA ARG A 119 0.71 15.12 12.90
C ARG A 119 1.81 15.48 13.90
N GLN A 120 2.93 16.02 13.43
CA GLN A 120 4.08 16.33 14.30
C GLN A 120 4.02 17.75 14.89
N PHE A 121 3.28 18.68 14.26
CA PHE A 121 3.24 20.09 14.65
C PHE A 121 1.86 20.60 15.14
N SER A 122 0.82 19.76 15.18
CA SER A 122 -0.46 20.09 15.84
C SER A 122 -0.70 19.20 17.04
#